data_AF-A0A8D9MC84-F1
#
_entry.id   AF-A0A8D9MC84-F1
#
_cell.length_a   1.000
_cell.length_b   1.000
_cell.length_c   1.000
_cell.angle_alpha   90.00
_cell.angle_beta   90.00
_cell.angle_gamma   90.00
#
_symmetry.space_group_name_H-M   'P 1'
#
loop_
_entity.id
_entity.type
_entity.pdbx_description
1 polymer ?
#
loop_
_entity_poly.entity_id
_entity_poly.type
_entity_poly.pdbx_seq_one_letter_code
_entity_poly.pdbx_strand_id
1 'polypeptide(L)' 'MAEAIAVHRAVSLAVYSNVRSLAVLSDSLSLIKLLKKGWYQPELFGIMFDIYHFMSFFDVITFDFIS' A
#
# COMPACT_ATOMS: atom_id res chain seq x y z
N MET A 1 -9.87 4.80 -7.39
CA MET A 1 -8.53 5.36 -7.64
C MET A 1 -7.64 4.23 -8.17
N ALA A 2 -7.07 4.37 -9.37
CA ALA A 2 -6.33 3.28 -10.02
C ALA A 2 -5.00 2.97 -9.30
N GLU A 3 -4.40 4.00 -8.71
CA GLU A 3 -3.17 3.98 -7.95
C GLU A 3 -3.29 3.08 -6.71
N ALA A 4 -4.44 3.11 -6.03
CA ALA A 4 -4.70 2.23 -4.89
C ALA A 4 -4.72 0.74 -5.32
N ILE A 5 -5.28 0.45 -6.50
CA ILE A 5 -5.29 -0.91 -7.07
C ILE A 5 -3.87 -1.32 -7.44
N ALA A 6 -3.07 -0.42 -8.01
CA ALA A 6 -1.67 -0.68 -8.35
C ALA A 6 -0.84 -1.00 -7.10
N VAL A 7 -0.99 -0.23 -6.02
CA VAL A 7 -0.33 -0.50 -4.74
C VAL A 7 -0.76 -1.85 -4.17
N HIS A 8 -2.07 -2.17 -4.19
CA HIS A 8 -2.57 -3.46 -3.73
C HIS A 8 -1.96 -4.64 -4.48
N ARG A 9 -1.87 -4.54 -5.81
CA ARG A 9 -1.22 -5.54 -6.67
C ARG A 9 0.27 -5.69 -6.34
N ALA A 10 0.98 -4.58 -6.15
CA ALA A 10 2.40 -4.61 -5.81
C ALA A 10 2.66 -5.26 -4.44
N VAL A 11 1.88 -4.87 -3.44
CA VAL A 11 2.00 -5.38 -2.07
C VAL A 11 1.63 -6.87 -2.01
N SER A 12 0.50 -7.28 -2.61
CA SER A 12 0.10 -8.69 -2.65
C SER A 12 1.12 -9.56 -3.40
N LEU A 13 1.63 -9.10 -4.55
CA LEU A 13 2.67 -9.81 -5.29
C LEU A 13 3.94 -9.99 -4.46
N ALA A 14 4.37 -8.95 -3.74
CA ALA A 14 5.54 -9.02 -2.87
C ALA A 14 5.35 -10.04 -1.73
N VAL A 15 4.16 -10.08 -1.11
CA VAL A 15 3.81 -11.10 -0.10
C VAL A 15 3.90 -12.51 -0.71
N TYR A 16 3.26 -12.76 -1.86
CA TYR A 16 3.30 -14.08 -2.50
C TYR A 16 4.70 -14.47 -3.01
N SER A 17 5.56 -13.49 -3.24
CA SER A 17 6.97 -13.70 -3.60
C SER A 17 7.89 -13.85 -2.38
N ASN A 18 7.33 -13.88 -1.17
CA ASN A 18 8.06 -13.98 0.10
C ASN A 18 9.08 -12.85 0.32
N VAL A 19 8.79 -11.66 -0.21
CA VAL A 19 9.55 -10.43 0.04
C VAL A 19 9.18 -9.91 1.42
N ARG A 20 10.19 -9.68 2.27
CA ARG A 20 9.98 -9.19 3.65
C ARG A 20 10.31 -7.71 3.85
N SER A 21 10.93 -7.06 2.87
CA SER A 21 11.20 -5.62 2.89
C SER A 21 10.72 -4.97 1.60
N LEU A 22 9.84 -3.99 1.70
CA LEU A 22 9.21 -3.35 0.54
C LEU A 22 9.18 -1.82 0.69
N ALA A 23 9.59 -1.12 -0.36
CA ALA A 23 9.37 0.32 -0.49
C ALA A 23 8.37 0.57 -1.63
N VAL A 24 7.23 1.17 -1.30
CA VAL A 24 6.19 1.52 -2.27
C VAL A 24 6.34 3.00 -2.63
N LEU A 25 6.64 3.27 -3.89
CA LEU A 25 6.79 4.63 -4.41
C LEU A 25 5.57 4.99 -5.26
N SER A 26 4.97 6.16 -5.02
CA SER A 26 3.83 6.64 -5.80
C SER A 26 3.87 8.16 -6.01
N ASP A 27 3.44 8.60 -7.18
CA ASP A 27 3.17 10.00 -7.52
C ASP A 27 1.79 10.50 -7.03
N SER A 28 1.04 9.65 -6.33
CA SER A 28 -0.21 10.03 -5.69
C SER A 28 0.00 10.45 -4.24
N LEU A 29 0.16 11.77 -4.03
CA LEU A 29 0.34 12.35 -2.69
C LEU A 29 -0.84 12.03 -1.76
N SER A 30 -2.07 12.02 -2.28
CA SER A 30 -3.28 11.72 -1.50
C SER A 30 -3.28 10.28 -1.01
N LEU A 31 -2.91 9.32 -1.87
CA LEU A 31 -2.82 7.91 -1.50
C LEU A 31 -1.73 7.66 -0.46
N ILE A 32 -0.52 8.22 -0.67
CA ILE A 32 0.58 8.08 0.30
C ILE A 32 0.19 8.64 1.67
N LYS A 33 -0.47 9.81 1.71
CA LYS A 33 -0.97 10.38 2.97
C LYS A 33 -2.01 9.49 3.64
N LEU A 34 -2.90 8.87 2.86
CA LEU A 34 -3.94 7.99 3.38
C LEU A 34 -3.33 6.71 3.98
N LEU A 35 -2.41 6.07 3.25
CA LEU A 35 -1.68 4.88 3.70
C LEU A 35 -0.86 5.14 4.98
N LYS A 36 -0.16 6.29 5.06
CA LYS A 36 0.62 6.65 6.25
C LYS A 36 -0.25 6.93 7.48
N LYS A 37 -1.46 7.48 7.29
CA LYS A 37 -2.34 7.83 8.41
C LYS A 37 -3.17 6.64 8.92
N GLY A 38 -3.24 5.53 8.18
CA GLY A 38 -4.15 4.43 8.50
C GLY A 38 -5.63 4.82 8.32
N TRP A 39 -5.91 5.88 7.56
CA TRP A 39 -7.28 6.34 7.31
C TRP A 39 -7.88 5.54 6.16
N TYR A 40 -9.21 5.53 6.07
CA TYR A 40 -9.92 4.86 4.98
C TYR A 40 -10.82 5.86 4.26
N GLN A 41 -10.84 5.75 2.93
CA GLN A 41 -11.90 6.33 2.11
C GLN A 41 -12.95 5.25 1.86
N PRO A 42 -14.26 5.54 2.01
CA PRO A 42 -15.32 4.55 1.85
C PRO A 42 -15.23 3.77 0.53
N GLU A 43 -14.89 4.46 -0.56
CA GLU A 43 -14.79 3.86 -1.90
C GLU A 43 -13.59 2.92 -2.06
N LEU A 44 -12.61 3.01 -1.15
CA LEU A 44 -11.37 2.23 -1.18
C LEU A 44 -11.25 1.27 0.00
N PHE A 45 -12.28 1.15 0.84
CA PHE A 45 -12.20 0.45 2.12
C PHE A 45 -11.65 -0.98 1.98
N GLY A 46 -12.18 -1.78 1.03
CA GLY A 46 -11.71 -3.16 0.83
C GLY A 46 -10.24 -3.24 0.41
N ILE A 47 -9.82 -2.39 -0.53
CA ILE A 47 -8.43 -2.34 -1.03
C ILE A 47 -7.48 -1.90 0.10
N MET A 48 -7.88 -0.92 0.90
CA MET A 48 -7.09 -0.43 2.02
C MET A 48 -6.98 -1.47 3.13
N PHE A 49 -8.09 -2.13 3.46
CA PHE A 49 -8.11 -3.21 4.42
C PHE A 49 -7.11 -4.32 4.04
N ASP A 50 -7.14 -4.75 2.78
CA ASP A 50 -6.20 -5.75 2.27
C ASP A 50 -4.74 -5.28 2.35
N ILE A 51 -4.44 -4.04 1.95
CA ILE A 51 -3.08 -3.51 2.03
C ILE A 51 -2.61 -3.49 3.48
N TYR A 52 -3.41 -3.00 4.42
CA TYR A 52 -3.06 -2.99 5.84
C TYR A 52 -2.89 -4.40 6.41
N HIS A 53 -3.70 -5.37 5.95
CA HIS A 53 -3.51 -6.76 6.30
C HIS A 53 -2.16 -7.29 5.78
N PHE A 54 -1.85 -7.06 4.50
CA PHE A 54 -0.60 -7.51 3.89
C PHE A 54 0.65 -6.84 4.49
N MET A 55 0.53 -5.61 4.99
CA MET A 55 1.63 -4.92 5.67
C MET A 55 2.20 -5.72 6.85
N SER A 56 1.37 -6.52 7.54
CA SER A 56 1.81 -7.33 8.69
C SER A 56 2.77 -8.48 8.34
N PHE A 57 2.92 -8.80 7.05
CA PHE A 57 3.83 -9.86 6.58
C PHE A 57 5.23 -9.34 6.23
N PHE A 58 5.45 -8.02 6.27
CA PHE A 58 6.76 -7.41 6.02
C PHE A 58 7.47 -7.12 7.33
N ASP A 59 8.77 -7.41 7.38
CA ASP A 59 9.66 -6.93 8.45
C ASP A 59 9.78 -5.40 8.38
N VAL A 60 9.81 -4.84 7.16
CA VAL A 60 9.86 -3.40 6.90
C VAL A 60 9.01 -3.07 5.67
N ILE A 61 8.09 -2.11 5.81
CA ILE A 61 7.40 -1.51 4.67
C ILE A 61 7.35 0.02 4.77
N THR A 62 7.69 0.71 3.67
CA THR A 62 7.57 2.16 3.57
C THR A 62 6.71 2.56 2.38
N PHE A 63 6.08 3.73 2.48
CA PHE A 63 5.29 4.34 1.43
C PHE A 63 5.84 5.73 1.19
N ASP A 64 6.35 6.04 0.01
CA ASP A 64 7.01 7.32 -0.24
C ASP A 64 6.48 7.99 -1.50
N PHE A 65 6.30 9.31 -1.40
CA PHE A 65 5.85 10.12 -2.52
C PHE A 65 7.05 10.47 -3.39
N ILE A 66 6.90 10.31 -4.71
CA ILE A 66 7.89 10.73 -5.70
C ILE A 66 7.23 11.66 -6.73
N SER A 67 7.99 12.63 -7.23
CA SER A 67 7.54 13.61 -8.22
C SER A 67 8.07 13.31 -9.61
#